data_AF-F7M2I3-F1
#
_entry.id   AF-F7M2I3-F1
#
_cell.length_a   1.000
_cell.length_b   1.000
_cell.length_c   1.000
_cell.angle_alpha   90.00
_cell.angle_beta   90.00
_cell.angle_gamma   90.00
#
_symmetry.space_group_name_H-M   'P 1'
#
loop_
_entity.id
_entity.type
_entity.pdbx_description
1 polymer ?
#
loop_
_entity_poly.entity_id
_entity_poly.type
_entity_poly.pdbx_seq_one_letter_code
_entity_poly.pdbx_strand_id
1 'polypeptide(L)'
;MKKITLFLSLLLIGSVGFSQIIPGVNIGKRKEYMMRTYKINSQKADEYEQILFSLQKENDQLKNRKISSTQFKAEQKKLYKKYGTIISQAFSGGKHKKWSSCTQEMERYQILSENKFIPYEKMRALYKAESEWVKERDKMHKDTGEAWEKYENSDTMVSELNIKIKQILGTENGTWYIEYKRLFFRALDNMDKYGVTYKDAFTIAKIEDTYKQKRANILNSNKKNAEREVELMAIDDEMAKKIAKTVPSVSVKWKKINNAALDHTLKSRYGLNQEQINKFKTAYNKYAIEEYKILNQKKLSDSDKYDQLSQLGETFCKTVNPLFKVDNYKKWYGWWKYDFERKMKRKGLK
;
A
#
# COMPACT_ATOMS: atom_id res chain seq x y z
N MET A 1 4.70 -45.74 40.79
CA MET A 1 4.03 -45.99 39.49
C MET A 1 2.93 -44.94 39.34
N LYS A 2 3.09 -43.90 38.50
CA LYS A 2 2.42 -43.67 37.19
C LYS A 2 0.90 -43.94 37.25
N LYS A 3 -0.01 -43.00 36.94
CA LYS A 3 -0.21 -42.20 35.70
C LYS A 3 -0.95 -40.89 36.07
N ILE A 4 -0.49 -39.69 35.70
CA ILE A 4 -0.75 -38.95 34.44
C ILE A 4 -2.21 -39.03 33.95
N THR A 5 -2.97 -37.95 34.15
CA THR A 5 -3.97 -37.50 33.18
C THR A 5 -4.05 -35.97 33.14
N LEU A 6 -3.60 -35.47 31.99
CA LEU A 6 -3.56 -34.12 31.42
C LEU A 6 -4.39 -32.99 32.09
N PHE A 7 -3.66 -31.96 32.55
CA PHE A 7 -4.06 -30.56 32.44
C PHE A 7 -3.83 -30.12 30.99
N LEU A 8 -4.90 -29.98 30.21
CA LEU A 8 -4.85 -29.47 28.84
C LEU A 8 -6.13 -28.69 28.52
N SER A 9 -6.22 -27.49 29.09
CA SER A 9 -7.04 -26.40 28.56
C SER A 9 -6.16 -25.16 28.39
N LEU A 10 -5.48 -25.17 27.24
CA LEU A 10 -4.85 -24.05 26.54
C LEU A 10 -5.67 -22.75 26.74
N LEU A 11 -5.09 -21.67 27.28
CA LEU A 11 -4.31 -20.67 26.52
C LEU A 11 -4.90 -20.40 25.13
N LEU A 12 -5.62 -19.27 24.98
CA LEU A 12 -5.65 -18.39 23.78
C LEU A 12 -6.93 -17.53 23.72
N ILE A 13 -7.07 -16.53 24.59
CA ILE A 13 -7.54 -15.19 24.17
C ILE A 13 -6.66 -14.18 24.90
N GLY A 14 -5.35 -14.31 24.69
CA GLY A 14 -4.43 -13.21 24.94
C GLY A 14 -4.78 -12.10 23.96
N SER A 15 -5.07 -10.93 24.48
CA SER A 15 -4.93 -9.66 23.79
C SER A 15 -3.52 -9.57 23.20
N VAL A 16 -3.32 -10.13 22.00
CA VAL A 16 -2.10 -9.93 21.23
C VAL A 16 -2.10 -8.46 20.84
N GLY A 17 -1.42 -7.66 21.64
CA GLY A 17 -1.06 -6.29 21.32
C GLY A 17 -0.51 -6.28 19.90
N PHE A 18 -1.13 -5.47 19.06
CA PHE A 18 -0.80 -5.34 17.64
C PHE A 18 0.48 -4.53 17.43
N SER A 19 1.43 -4.67 18.34
CA SER A 19 2.79 -4.29 18.07
C SER A 19 3.15 -5.14 16.88
N GLN A 20 3.72 -4.50 15.88
CA GLN A 20 4.45 -5.21 14.84
C GLN A 20 5.73 -5.79 15.47
N ILE A 21 5.59 -6.52 16.59
CA ILE A 21 6.55 -7.49 17.08
C ILE A 21 6.65 -8.45 15.91
N ILE A 22 7.71 -8.29 15.13
CA ILE A 22 8.17 -9.34 14.25
C ILE A 22 8.35 -10.54 15.20
N PRO A 23 7.56 -11.62 15.07
CA PRO A 23 7.74 -12.78 15.92
C PRO A 23 9.19 -13.25 15.76
N GLY A 24 9.89 -13.46 16.88
CA GLY A 24 11.27 -13.96 16.87
C GLY A 24 12.39 -12.92 16.88
N VAL A 25 12.16 -11.64 17.24
CA VAL A 25 13.29 -10.74 17.49
C VAL A 25 14.05 -11.18 18.74
N ASN A 26 15.28 -11.64 18.52
CA ASN A 26 16.19 -12.00 19.59
C ASN A 26 16.63 -10.74 20.34
N ILE A 27 16.14 -10.56 21.57
CA ILE A 27 16.44 -9.42 22.45
C ILE A 27 17.96 -9.29 22.65
N GLY A 28 18.68 -10.41 22.81
CA GLY A 28 20.14 -10.42 22.93
C GLY A 28 20.81 -9.78 21.71
N LYS A 29 20.42 -10.20 20.49
CA LYS A 29 20.94 -9.60 19.25
C LYS A 29 20.61 -8.12 19.11
N ARG A 30 19.42 -7.69 19.55
CA ARG A 30 19.07 -6.26 19.54
C ARG A 30 19.95 -5.48 20.50
N LYS A 31 20.13 -5.95 21.74
CA LYS A 31 21.04 -5.31 22.71
C LYS A 31 22.46 -5.21 22.17
N GLU A 32 23.00 -6.29 21.60
CA GLU A 32 24.31 -6.30 20.93
C GLU A 32 24.39 -5.25 19.82
N TYR A 33 23.37 -5.21 18.94
CA TYR A 33 23.29 -4.21 17.88
C TYR A 33 23.25 -2.78 18.44
N MET A 34 22.46 -2.53 19.49
CA MET A 34 22.33 -1.21 20.12
C MET A 34 23.65 -0.76 20.73
N MET A 35 24.31 -1.62 21.51
CA MET A 35 25.63 -1.35 22.10
C MET A 35 26.66 -1.04 21.01
N ARG A 36 26.73 -1.85 19.96
CA ARG A 36 27.68 -1.66 18.87
C ARG A 36 27.45 -0.37 18.07
N THR A 37 26.18 -0.08 17.75
CA THR A 37 25.78 1.03 16.87
C THR A 37 25.84 2.37 17.59
N TYR A 38 25.36 2.41 18.83
CA TYR A 38 25.24 3.64 19.62
C TYR A 38 26.35 3.83 20.65
N LYS A 39 27.28 2.87 20.78
CA LYS A 39 28.41 2.91 21.73
C LYS A 39 27.94 3.12 23.17
N ILE A 40 26.88 2.40 23.52
CA ILE A 40 26.29 2.37 24.87
C ILE A 40 26.69 1.08 25.59
N ASN A 41 26.66 1.10 26.92
CA ASN A 41 26.90 -0.08 27.75
C ASN A 41 25.64 -0.96 27.85
N SER A 42 25.77 -2.12 28.51
CA SER A 42 24.67 -3.07 28.71
C SER A 42 23.50 -2.46 29.48
N GLN A 43 23.76 -1.69 30.54
CA GLN A 43 22.73 -1.03 31.33
C GLN A 43 21.85 -0.11 30.46
N LYS A 44 22.45 0.74 29.62
CA LYS A 44 21.72 1.60 28.69
C LYS A 44 20.97 0.80 27.62
N ALA A 45 21.49 -0.37 27.23
CA ALA A 45 20.78 -1.27 26.32
C ALA A 45 19.58 -1.95 27.00
N ASP A 46 19.61 -2.18 28.31
CA ASP A 46 18.46 -2.66 29.08
C ASP A 46 17.40 -1.57 29.25
N GLU A 47 17.83 -0.35 29.60
CA GLU A 47 16.96 0.84 29.65
C GLU A 47 16.28 1.09 28.30
N TYR A 48 17.00 0.87 27.20
CA TYR A 48 16.47 0.98 25.85
C TYR A 48 15.27 0.07 25.61
N GLU A 49 15.30 -1.19 26.06
CA GLU A 49 14.18 -2.11 25.86
C GLU A 49 12.91 -1.62 26.57
N GLN A 50 13.03 -0.94 27.72
CA GLN A 50 11.89 -0.33 28.41
C GLN A 50 11.31 0.86 27.63
N ILE A 51 12.18 1.68 27.04
CA ILE A 51 11.77 2.79 26.17
C ILE A 51 11.05 2.23 24.93
N LEU A 52 11.59 1.18 24.31
CA LEU A 52 11.00 0.54 23.13
C LEU A 52 9.65 -0.11 23.44
N PHE A 53 9.52 -0.78 24.59
CA PHE A 53 8.23 -1.33 25.03
C PHE A 53 7.17 -0.23 25.17
N SER A 54 7.55 0.90 25.76
CA SER A 54 6.66 2.08 25.88
C SER A 54 6.26 2.63 24.50
N LEU A 55 7.20 2.72 23.56
CA LEU A 55 6.94 3.07 22.15
C LEU A 55 5.93 2.16 21.48
N GLN A 56 6.11 0.85 21.63
CA GLN A 56 5.20 -0.11 21.02
C GLN A 56 3.79 0.05 21.60
N LYS A 57 3.66 0.24 22.93
CA LYS A 57 2.37 0.46 23.58
C LYS A 57 1.68 1.74 23.10
N GLU A 58 2.37 2.89 23.08
CA GLU A 58 1.78 4.15 22.61
C GLU A 58 1.45 4.10 21.10
N ASN A 59 2.30 3.48 20.27
CA ASN A 59 2.04 3.33 18.84
C ASN A 59 0.85 2.40 18.58
N ASP A 60 0.67 1.34 19.37
CA ASP A 60 -0.51 0.48 19.30
C ASP A 60 -1.78 1.22 19.68
N GLN A 61 -1.73 2.02 20.75
CA GLN A 61 -2.85 2.89 21.13
C GLN A 61 -3.20 3.85 19.99
N LEU A 62 -2.20 4.48 19.37
CA LEU A 62 -2.38 5.35 18.21
C LEU A 62 -3.04 4.61 17.03
N LYS A 63 -2.60 3.39 16.71
CA LYS A 63 -3.18 2.57 15.63
C LYS A 63 -4.63 2.16 15.86
N ASN A 64 -5.10 2.16 17.10
CA ASN A 64 -6.49 1.88 17.47
C ASN A 64 -7.38 3.13 17.49
N ARG A 65 -6.83 4.34 17.29
CA ARG A 65 -7.63 5.57 17.25
C ARG A 65 -8.36 5.69 15.92
N LYS A 66 -9.64 6.08 15.97
CA LYS A 66 -10.46 6.39 14.80
C LYS A 66 -10.23 7.85 14.40
N ILE A 67 -9.21 8.08 13.58
CA ILE A 67 -8.77 9.39 13.08
C ILE A 67 -8.52 9.31 11.57
N SER A 68 -8.38 10.45 10.89
CA SER A 68 -8.03 10.46 9.46
C SER A 68 -6.61 9.95 9.21
N SER A 69 -6.33 9.47 8.00
CA SER A 69 -4.99 9.03 7.63
C SER A 69 -3.93 10.14 7.79
N THR A 70 -4.31 11.39 7.48
CA THR A 70 -3.45 12.57 7.61
C THR A 70 -3.10 12.84 9.07
N GLN A 71 -4.10 12.80 9.96
CA GLN A 71 -3.87 12.99 11.39
C GLN A 71 -3.02 11.85 11.97
N PHE A 72 -3.31 10.60 11.58
CA PHE A 72 -2.52 9.44 12.02
C PHE A 72 -1.04 9.58 11.65
N LYS A 73 -0.72 9.94 10.40
CA LYS A 73 0.69 10.15 9.99
C LYS A 73 1.37 11.25 10.80
N ALA A 74 0.67 12.36 11.05
CA ALA A 74 1.22 13.47 11.82
C ALA A 74 1.50 13.08 13.27
N GLU A 75 0.55 12.38 13.92
CA GLU A 75 0.70 11.89 15.28
C GLU A 75 1.77 10.79 15.39
N GLN A 76 1.87 9.89 14.41
CA GLN A 76 2.91 8.86 14.39
C GLN A 76 4.29 9.51 14.29
N LYS A 77 4.47 10.50 13.41
CA LYS A 77 5.74 11.23 13.33
C LYS A 77 6.10 11.92 14.66
N LYS A 78 5.13 12.58 15.30
CA LYS A 78 5.32 13.21 16.62
C LYS A 78 5.74 12.18 17.67
N LEU A 79 5.10 11.02 17.67
CA LEU A 79 5.40 9.92 18.57
C LEU A 79 6.86 9.46 18.42
N TYR A 80 7.29 9.11 17.21
CA TYR A 80 8.67 8.66 16.96
C TYR A 80 9.71 9.74 17.25
N LYS A 81 9.39 11.02 17.02
CA LYS A 81 10.25 12.15 17.40
C LYS A 81 10.38 12.30 18.93
N LYS A 82 9.28 12.11 19.68
CA LYS A 82 9.29 12.07 21.16
C LYS A 82 10.23 10.98 21.65
N TYR A 83 10.12 9.77 21.11
CA TYR A 83 11.02 8.67 21.48
C TYR A 83 12.47 8.92 21.14
N GLY A 84 12.74 9.51 19.97
CA GLY A 84 14.10 9.89 19.61
C GLY A 84 14.74 10.87 20.60
N THR A 85 13.94 11.75 21.19
CA THR A 85 14.39 12.66 22.27
C THR A 85 14.67 11.89 23.56
N ILE A 86 13.77 11.00 23.99
CA ILE A 86 13.95 10.18 25.20
C ILE A 86 15.23 9.33 25.09
N ILE A 87 15.45 8.69 23.94
CA ILE A 87 16.64 7.86 23.69
C ILE A 87 17.91 8.73 23.70
N SER A 88 17.87 9.91 23.07
CA SER A 88 19.00 10.84 23.09
C SER A 88 19.37 11.27 24.52
N GLN A 89 18.36 11.49 25.36
CA GLN A 89 18.55 11.78 26.78
C GLN A 89 19.20 10.60 27.52
N ALA A 90 18.66 9.39 27.37
CA ALA A 90 19.20 8.20 28.02
C ALA A 90 20.64 7.87 27.56
N PHE A 91 20.92 7.98 26.26
CA PHE A 91 22.21 7.59 25.71
C PHE A 91 23.29 8.64 25.91
N SER A 92 22.95 9.93 25.79
CA SER A 92 23.92 11.02 25.65
C SER A 92 23.59 12.30 26.42
N GLY A 93 22.62 12.26 27.35
CA GLY A 93 22.16 13.45 28.07
C GLY A 93 21.59 14.54 27.14
N GLY A 94 21.05 14.14 25.98
CA GLY A 94 20.43 15.03 25.00
C GLY A 94 21.40 15.65 23.99
N LYS A 95 22.72 15.41 24.11
CA LYS A 95 23.74 16.05 23.25
C LYS A 95 23.80 15.48 21.84
N HIS A 96 23.44 14.21 21.63
CA HIS A 96 23.55 13.54 20.33
C HIS A 96 22.27 12.81 19.93
N LYS A 97 21.75 13.13 18.75
CA LYS A 97 20.51 12.54 18.19
C LYS A 97 20.79 11.41 17.20
N LYS A 98 21.85 10.62 17.42
CA LYS A 98 22.27 9.55 16.49
C LYS A 98 21.14 8.57 16.18
N TRP A 99 20.33 8.19 17.18
CA TRP A 99 19.18 7.32 16.98
C TRP A 99 18.13 7.89 16.03
N SER A 100 17.75 9.17 16.21
CA SER A 100 16.74 9.80 15.33
C SER A 100 17.25 9.86 13.89
N SER A 101 18.55 10.08 13.71
CA SER A 101 19.20 10.01 12.40
C SER A 101 19.26 8.58 11.82
N CYS A 102 19.26 7.53 12.63
CA CYS A 102 19.17 6.15 12.16
C CYS A 102 17.74 5.78 11.73
N THR A 103 16.76 6.11 12.57
CA THR A 103 15.36 5.66 12.42
C THR A 103 14.47 6.64 11.67
N GLN A 104 14.99 7.82 11.31
CA GLN A 104 14.29 8.83 10.50
C GLN A 104 12.90 9.19 11.03
N GLU A 105 12.69 9.09 12.35
CA GLU A 105 11.41 9.34 13.03
C GLU A 105 10.23 8.53 12.45
N MET A 106 10.46 7.32 11.94
CA MET A 106 9.44 6.52 11.26
C MET A 106 9.51 5.04 11.64
N GLU A 107 8.35 4.41 11.85
CA GLU A 107 8.20 3.00 12.21
C GLU A 107 8.97 2.06 11.29
N ARG A 108 8.82 2.19 9.97
CA ARG A 108 9.48 1.30 9.00
C ARG A 108 11.02 1.32 9.11
N TYR A 109 11.60 2.46 9.44
CA TYR A 109 13.05 2.62 9.61
C TYR A 109 13.52 2.08 10.96
N GLN A 110 12.72 2.30 12.02
CA GLN A 110 12.92 1.69 13.33
C GLN A 110 12.94 0.15 13.22
N ILE A 111 11.99 -0.46 12.50
CA ILE A 111 11.95 -1.91 12.30
C ILE A 111 13.18 -2.41 11.53
N LEU A 112 13.62 -1.72 10.48
CA LEU A 112 14.84 -2.08 9.77
C LEU A 112 16.07 -2.07 10.70
N SER A 113 16.20 -1.03 11.51
CA SER A 113 17.34 -0.90 12.44
C SER A 113 17.27 -1.95 13.55
N GLU A 114 16.12 -2.16 14.18
CA GLU A 114 16.06 -2.81 15.50
C GLU A 114 15.52 -4.25 15.47
N ASN A 115 14.90 -4.65 14.38
CA ASN A 115 14.41 -6.02 14.20
C ASN A 115 15.16 -6.74 13.08
N LYS A 116 15.65 -6.00 12.08
CA LYS A 116 16.43 -6.54 10.96
C LYS A 116 17.93 -6.21 11.05
N PHE A 117 18.34 -5.46 12.08
CA PHE A 117 19.73 -5.13 12.37
C PHE A 117 20.47 -4.49 11.19
N ILE A 118 19.76 -3.71 10.37
CA ILE A 118 20.35 -3.07 9.19
C ILE A 118 21.37 -2.01 9.64
N PRO A 119 22.60 -2.03 9.10
CA PRO A 119 23.62 -1.04 9.41
C PRO A 119 23.19 0.40 9.10
N TYR A 120 23.69 1.34 9.89
CA TYR A 120 23.36 2.77 9.78
C TYR A 120 23.62 3.34 8.40
N GLU A 121 24.72 2.94 7.76
CA GLU A 121 25.15 3.41 6.45
C GLU A 121 24.11 3.06 5.37
N LYS A 122 23.57 1.84 5.44
CA LYS A 122 22.48 1.39 4.55
C LYS A 122 21.19 2.14 4.82
N MET A 123 20.85 2.40 6.08
CA MET A 123 19.69 3.20 6.46
C MET A 123 19.79 4.64 5.92
N ARG A 124 20.98 5.25 5.99
CA ARG A 124 21.26 6.58 5.45
C ARG A 124 21.17 6.61 3.92
N ALA A 125 21.73 5.60 3.25
CA ALA A 125 21.63 5.46 1.81
C ALA A 125 20.17 5.31 1.35
N LEU A 126 19.38 4.49 2.06
CA LEU A 126 17.95 4.32 1.82
C LEU A 126 17.20 5.64 1.97
N TYR A 127 17.44 6.36 3.06
CA TYR A 127 16.81 7.66 3.30
C TYR A 127 17.14 8.68 2.22
N LYS A 128 18.41 8.74 1.79
CA LYS A 128 18.84 9.61 0.69
C LYS A 128 18.12 9.25 -0.60
N ALA A 129 18.08 7.97 -0.96
CA ALA A 129 17.38 7.48 -2.15
C ALA A 129 15.88 7.82 -2.14
N GLU A 130 15.20 7.62 -1.00
CA GLU A 130 13.78 7.99 -0.86
C GLU A 130 13.58 9.51 -0.94
N SER A 131 14.47 10.29 -0.33
CA SER A 131 14.38 11.76 -0.33
C SER A 131 14.58 12.35 -1.72
N GLU A 132 15.55 11.84 -2.49
CA GLU A 132 15.77 12.19 -3.90
C GLU A 132 14.54 11.85 -4.74
N TRP A 133 14.00 10.64 -4.58
CA TRP A 133 12.80 10.21 -5.29
C TRP A 133 11.58 11.09 -4.96
N VAL A 134 11.38 11.47 -3.69
CA VAL A 134 10.29 12.37 -3.30
C VAL A 134 10.44 13.74 -3.96
N LYS A 135 11.66 14.31 -3.97
CA LYS A 135 11.92 15.61 -4.61
C LYS A 135 11.59 15.56 -6.11
N GLU A 136 12.05 14.53 -6.80
CA GLU A 136 11.80 14.38 -8.24
C GLU A 136 10.31 14.17 -8.52
N ARG A 137 9.63 13.36 -7.70
CA ARG A 137 8.18 13.15 -7.83
C ARG A 137 7.42 14.46 -7.63
N ASP A 138 7.79 15.25 -6.63
CA ASP A 138 7.13 16.52 -6.33
C ASP A 138 7.38 17.56 -7.43
N LYS A 139 8.56 17.55 -8.05
CA LYS A 139 8.85 18.36 -9.25
C LYS A 139 7.96 17.95 -10.42
N MET A 140 7.97 16.67 -10.80
CA MET A 140 7.11 16.12 -11.85
C MET A 140 5.61 16.45 -11.64
N HIS A 141 5.12 16.40 -10.40
CA HIS A 141 3.72 16.74 -10.13
C HIS A 141 3.41 18.22 -10.33
N LYS A 142 4.36 19.12 -10.07
CA LYS A 142 4.24 20.56 -10.27
C LYS A 142 4.42 21.00 -11.72
N ASP A 143 5.12 20.22 -12.53
CA ASP A 143 5.36 20.53 -13.94
C ASP A 143 4.04 20.59 -14.74
N THR A 144 4.00 21.39 -15.82
CA THR A 144 2.80 21.59 -16.65
C THR A 144 2.52 20.48 -17.66
N GLY A 145 3.35 19.42 -17.68
CA GLY A 145 3.25 18.28 -18.59
C GLY A 145 1.90 17.55 -18.55
N GLU A 146 1.66 16.71 -19.56
CA GLU A 146 0.38 16.02 -19.70
C GLU A 146 0.17 15.01 -18.56
N ALA A 147 -1.09 14.82 -18.15
CA ALA A 147 -1.40 13.98 -17.00
C ALA A 147 -1.03 12.49 -17.22
N TRP A 148 -1.06 11.99 -18.45
CA TRP A 148 -0.69 10.61 -18.77
C TRP A 148 0.82 10.36 -18.67
N GLU A 149 1.66 11.32 -19.11
CA GLU A 149 3.13 11.26 -18.98
C GLU A 149 3.53 11.14 -17.51
N LYS A 150 2.83 11.86 -16.63
CA LYS A 150 3.07 11.78 -15.17
C LYS A 150 2.77 10.38 -14.62
N TYR A 151 1.80 9.66 -15.16
CA TYR A 151 1.52 8.28 -14.75
C TYR A 151 2.61 7.32 -15.22
N GLU A 152 3.05 7.44 -16.48
CA GLU A 152 4.14 6.62 -17.02
C GLU A 152 5.47 6.86 -16.28
N ASN A 153 5.84 8.12 -16.12
CA ASN A 153 7.04 8.50 -15.37
C ASN A 153 6.98 8.01 -13.92
N SER A 154 5.81 8.08 -13.27
CA SER A 154 5.64 7.56 -11.91
C SER A 154 5.91 6.05 -11.80
N ASP A 155 5.51 5.25 -12.78
CA ASP A 155 5.77 3.80 -12.76
C ASP A 155 7.26 3.50 -12.90
N THR A 156 7.93 4.16 -13.85
CA THR A 156 9.37 4.05 -14.05
C THR A 156 10.13 4.44 -12.79
N MET A 157 9.82 5.60 -12.21
CA MET A 157 10.45 6.09 -10.98
C MET A 157 10.24 5.13 -9.80
N VAL A 158 9.06 4.51 -9.67
CA VAL A 158 8.81 3.51 -8.62
C VAL A 158 9.62 2.25 -8.86
N SER A 159 9.72 1.79 -10.10
CA SER A 159 10.53 0.62 -10.47
C SER A 159 12.01 0.83 -10.15
N GLU A 160 12.57 1.97 -10.56
CA GLU A 160 13.95 2.36 -10.28
C GLU A 160 14.22 2.49 -8.79
N LEU A 161 13.31 3.12 -8.04
CA LEU A 161 13.44 3.19 -6.58
C LEU A 161 13.44 1.79 -5.95
N ASN A 162 12.57 0.89 -6.40
CA ASN A 162 12.50 -0.47 -5.87
C ASN A 162 13.79 -1.26 -6.16
N ILE A 163 14.40 -1.07 -7.34
CA ILE A 163 15.72 -1.63 -7.66
C ILE A 163 16.79 -1.08 -6.72
N LYS A 164 16.85 0.25 -6.56
CA LYS A 164 17.82 0.93 -5.67
C LYS A 164 17.66 0.50 -4.20
N ILE A 165 16.43 0.31 -3.73
CA ILE A 165 16.14 -0.21 -2.38
C ILE A 165 16.73 -1.61 -2.20
N LYS A 166 16.55 -2.51 -3.18
CA LYS A 166 17.11 -3.88 -3.11
C LYS A 166 18.63 -3.88 -3.18
N GLN A 167 19.24 -2.99 -3.95
CA GLN A 167 20.70 -2.80 -3.97
C GLN A 167 21.24 -2.36 -2.61
N ILE A 168 20.55 -1.43 -1.93
CA ILE A 168 20.97 -0.91 -0.62
C ILE A 168 20.77 -1.95 0.49
N LEU A 169 19.58 -2.55 0.56
CA LEU A 169 19.17 -3.41 1.68
C LEU A 169 19.48 -4.90 1.47
N GLY A 170 19.83 -5.30 0.25
CA GLY A 170 19.81 -6.69 -0.19
C GLY A 170 18.40 -7.16 -0.57
N THR A 171 18.31 -8.23 -1.36
CA THR A 171 17.03 -8.70 -1.96
C THR A 171 15.96 -9.01 -0.92
N GLU A 172 16.30 -9.74 0.14
CA GLU A 172 15.34 -10.16 1.18
C GLU A 172 14.77 -8.95 1.94
N ASN A 173 15.64 -8.14 2.56
CA ASN A 173 15.21 -6.99 3.35
C ASN A 173 14.64 -5.86 2.49
N GLY A 174 15.14 -5.70 1.27
CA GLY A 174 14.59 -4.77 0.29
C GLY A 174 13.17 -5.14 -0.12
N THR A 175 12.91 -6.42 -0.41
CA THR A 175 11.56 -6.89 -0.75
C THR A 175 10.60 -6.69 0.42
N TRP A 176 10.99 -7.09 1.64
CA TRP A 176 10.19 -6.84 2.84
C TRP A 176 9.86 -5.35 3.01
N TYR A 177 10.85 -4.46 2.83
CA TYR A 177 10.66 -3.02 3.03
C TYR A 177 9.68 -2.43 2.00
N ILE A 178 9.81 -2.84 0.74
CA ILE A 178 8.91 -2.41 -0.35
C ILE A 178 7.48 -2.85 -0.05
N GLU A 179 7.28 -4.11 0.37
CA GLU A 179 5.96 -4.65 0.73
C GLU A 179 5.37 -3.95 1.95
N TYR A 180 6.17 -3.74 2.99
CA TYR A 180 5.76 -3.01 4.19
C TYR A 180 5.30 -1.60 3.83
N LYS A 181 6.10 -0.87 3.04
CA LYS A 181 5.78 0.50 2.60
C LYS A 181 4.50 0.52 1.77
N ARG A 182 4.31 -0.45 0.86
CA ARG A 182 3.08 -0.60 0.07
C ARG A 182 1.86 -0.82 0.95
N LEU A 183 1.94 -1.73 1.91
CA LEU A 183 0.84 -2.02 2.85
C LEU A 183 0.53 -0.82 3.75
N PHE A 184 1.55 -0.10 4.22
CA PHE A 184 1.39 1.13 4.99
C PHE A 184 0.55 2.17 4.23
N PHE A 185 0.88 2.46 2.97
CA PHE A 185 0.12 3.43 2.17
C PHE A 185 -1.30 2.94 1.86
N ARG A 186 -1.50 1.66 1.55
CA ARG A 186 -2.85 1.10 1.38
C ARG A 186 -3.68 1.17 2.65
N ALA A 187 -3.07 0.96 3.82
CA ALA A 187 -3.76 1.10 5.09
C ALA A 187 -4.22 2.54 5.29
N LEU A 188 -3.38 3.54 4.99
CA LEU A 188 -3.79 4.94 5.05
C LEU A 188 -4.98 5.23 4.12
N ASP A 189 -4.95 4.76 2.88
CA ASP A 189 -6.07 4.92 1.94
C ASP A 189 -7.34 4.23 2.49
N ASN A 190 -7.19 3.04 3.06
CA ASN A 190 -8.29 2.27 3.63
C ASN A 190 -8.88 2.91 4.90
N MET A 191 -8.09 3.65 5.69
CA MET A 191 -8.59 4.42 6.82
C MET A 191 -9.63 5.45 6.35
N ASP A 192 -9.32 6.20 5.30
CA ASP A 192 -10.22 7.24 4.80
C ASP A 192 -11.37 6.65 3.96
N LYS A 193 -11.08 5.66 3.11
CA LYS A 193 -12.07 4.95 2.28
C LYS A 193 -13.15 4.31 3.14
N TYR A 194 -12.76 3.61 4.21
CA TYR A 194 -13.69 2.86 5.04
C TYR A 194 -14.05 3.56 6.34
N GLY A 195 -13.32 4.60 6.76
CA GLY A 195 -13.57 5.31 8.02
C GLY A 195 -13.25 4.45 9.24
N VAL A 196 -12.12 3.73 9.19
CA VAL A 196 -11.69 2.77 10.23
C VAL A 196 -10.35 3.15 10.83
N THR A 197 -9.97 2.47 11.92
CA THR A 197 -8.65 2.65 12.57
C THR A 197 -7.53 2.19 11.63
N TYR A 198 -6.29 2.64 11.86
CA TYR A 198 -5.14 2.16 11.09
C TYR A 198 -4.98 0.64 11.20
N LYS A 199 -5.20 0.09 12.40
CA LYS A 199 -5.11 -1.35 12.66
C LYS A 199 -6.07 -2.16 11.78
N ASP A 200 -7.33 -1.74 11.73
CA ASP A 200 -8.33 -2.40 10.89
C ASP A 200 -8.01 -2.19 9.41
N ALA A 201 -7.65 -0.96 9.02
CA ALA A 201 -7.30 -0.62 7.64
C ALA A 201 -6.10 -1.44 7.12
N PHE A 202 -5.09 -1.65 7.95
CA PHE A 202 -3.92 -2.47 7.63
C PHE A 202 -4.28 -3.95 7.51
N THR A 203 -5.20 -4.44 8.35
CA THR A 203 -5.72 -5.81 8.26
C THR A 203 -6.52 -6.02 6.97
N ILE A 204 -7.38 -5.07 6.61
CA ILE A 204 -8.10 -5.05 5.32
C ILE A 204 -7.10 -5.03 4.16
N ALA A 205 -6.09 -4.15 4.20
CA ALA A 205 -5.08 -4.04 3.14
C ALA A 205 -4.31 -5.34 2.92
N LYS A 206 -3.98 -6.07 4.00
CA LYS A 206 -3.36 -7.40 3.92
C LYS A 206 -4.27 -8.42 3.26
N ILE A 207 -5.54 -8.48 3.67
CA ILE A 207 -6.53 -9.38 3.08
C ILE A 207 -6.68 -9.07 1.59
N GLU A 208 -6.95 -7.81 1.23
CA GLU A 208 -7.10 -7.37 -0.16
C GLU A 208 -5.86 -7.69 -1.02
N ASP A 209 -4.64 -7.56 -0.48
CA ASP A 209 -3.41 -7.88 -1.22
C ASP A 209 -3.28 -9.39 -1.48
N THR A 210 -3.59 -10.24 -0.50
CA THR A 210 -3.62 -11.71 -0.67
C THR A 210 -4.61 -12.11 -1.76
N TYR A 211 -5.84 -11.59 -1.74
CA TYR A 211 -6.84 -11.95 -2.74
C TYR A 211 -6.55 -11.33 -4.11
N LYS A 212 -5.88 -10.17 -4.17
CA LYS A 212 -5.35 -9.62 -5.42
C LYS A 212 -4.33 -10.56 -6.08
N GLN A 213 -3.45 -11.18 -5.30
CA GLN A 213 -2.50 -12.19 -5.81
C GLN A 213 -3.24 -13.45 -6.30
N LYS A 214 -4.24 -13.94 -5.55
CA LYS A 214 -5.11 -15.05 -5.99
C LYS A 214 -5.79 -14.74 -7.34
N ARG A 215 -6.39 -13.55 -7.49
CA ARG A 215 -6.99 -13.09 -8.75
C ARG A 215 -5.99 -13.11 -9.90
N ALA A 216 -4.78 -12.58 -9.69
CA ALA A 216 -3.74 -12.57 -10.72
C ALA A 216 -3.35 -13.98 -11.17
N ASN A 217 -3.23 -14.92 -10.23
CA ASN A 217 -2.91 -16.31 -10.55
C ASN A 217 -4.02 -16.99 -11.38
N ILE A 218 -5.30 -16.73 -11.07
CA ILE A 218 -6.43 -17.25 -11.86
C ILE A 218 -6.42 -16.65 -13.27
N LEU A 219 -6.24 -15.34 -13.38
CA LEU A 219 -6.20 -14.64 -14.67
C LEU A 219 -5.04 -15.14 -15.56
N ASN A 220 -3.90 -15.46 -14.97
CA ASN A 220 -2.72 -15.98 -15.67
C ASN A 220 -2.75 -17.51 -15.88
N SER A 221 -3.80 -18.20 -15.42
CA SER A 221 -3.94 -19.64 -15.64
C SER A 221 -4.39 -19.96 -17.07
N ASN A 222 -4.09 -21.18 -17.53
CA ASN A 222 -4.50 -21.67 -18.85
C ASN A 222 -5.97 -22.13 -18.90
N LYS A 223 -6.78 -21.80 -17.88
CA LYS A 223 -8.19 -22.22 -17.78
C LYS A 223 -9.06 -21.48 -18.78
N LYS A 224 -10.19 -22.09 -19.15
CA LYS A 224 -11.19 -21.44 -20.02
C LYS A 224 -11.79 -20.22 -19.33
N ASN A 225 -12.29 -19.25 -20.11
CA ASN A 225 -12.86 -18.02 -19.58
C ASN A 225 -13.97 -18.28 -18.54
N ALA A 226 -14.91 -19.18 -18.84
CA ALA A 226 -16.01 -19.50 -17.93
C ALA A 226 -15.52 -20.06 -16.58
N GLU A 227 -14.50 -20.92 -16.59
CA GLU A 227 -13.88 -21.47 -15.38
C GLU A 227 -13.18 -20.38 -14.56
N ARG A 228 -12.45 -19.47 -15.22
CA ARG A 228 -11.83 -18.32 -14.57
C ARG A 228 -12.86 -17.41 -13.91
N GLU A 229 -13.97 -17.12 -14.57
CA GLU A 229 -15.06 -16.30 -14.00
C GLU A 229 -15.65 -16.92 -12.74
N VAL A 230 -15.94 -18.22 -12.75
CA VAL A 230 -16.45 -18.94 -11.56
C VAL A 230 -15.45 -18.88 -10.41
N GLU A 231 -14.15 -19.09 -10.67
CA GLU A 231 -13.12 -19.00 -9.64
C GLU A 231 -12.93 -17.58 -9.11
N LEU A 232 -13.00 -16.56 -9.97
CA LEU A 232 -12.95 -15.16 -9.57
C LEU A 232 -14.12 -14.80 -8.64
N MET A 233 -15.34 -15.24 -8.96
CA MET A 233 -16.50 -15.06 -8.09
C MET A 233 -16.31 -15.75 -6.73
N ALA A 234 -15.82 -16.99 -6.72
CA ALA A 234 -15.60 -17.75 -5.49
C ALA A 234 -14.58 -17.08 -4.56
N ILE A 235 -13.46 -16.56 -5.10
CA ILE A 235 -12.46 -15.88 -4.27
C ILE A 235 -12.92 -14.50 -3.80
N ASP A 236 -13.81 -13.84 -4.54
CA ASP A 236 -14.41 -12.58 -4.13
C ASP A 236 -15.36 -12.76 -2.95
N ASP A 237 -16.16 -13.82 -2.98
CA ASP A 237 -16.98 -14.23 -1.85
C ASP A 237 -16.14 -14.67 -0.66
N GLU A 238 -15.05 -15.40 -0.89
CA GLU A 238 -14.10 -15.80 0.16
C GLU A 238 -13.46 -14.57 0.83
N MET A 239 -13.05 -13.57 0.03
CA MET A 239 -12.53 -12.30 0.52
C MET A 239 -13.55 -11.56 1.37
N ALA A 240 -14.80 -11.44 0.89
CA ALA A 240 -15.86 -10.77 1.62
C ALA A 240 -16.14 -11.47 2.97
N LYS A 241 -16.19 -12.81 3.00
CA LYS A 241 -16.31 -13.61 4.23
C LYS A 241 -15.14 -13.38 5.17
N LYS A 242 -13.91 -13.33 4.65
CA LYS A 242 -12.70 -13.09 5.45
C LYS A 242 -12.70 -11.69 6.07
N ILE A 243 -13.10 -10.66 5.32
CA ILE A 243 -13.27 -9.29 5.84
C ILE A 243 -14.34 -9.28 6.93
N ALA A 244 -15.52 -9.87 6.69
CA ALA A 244 -16.60 -9.89 7.66
C ALA A 244 -16.22 -10.61 8.96
N LYS A 245 -15.42 -11.68 8.89
CA LYS A 245 -14.90 -12.37 10.07
C LYS A 245 -13.84 -11.56 10.82
N THR A 246 -12.93 -10.91 10.10
CA THR A 246 -11.73 -10.30 10.71
C THR A 246 -11.98 -8.86 11.18
N VAL A 247 -12.81 -8.11 10.46
CA VAL A 247 -13.17 -6.72 10.79
C VAL A 247 -14.70 -6.56 10.64
N PRO A 248 -15.51 -7.13 11.55
CA PRO A 248 -16.96 -7.17 11.39
C PRO A 248 -17.60 -5.77 11.25
N SER A 249 -17.07 -4.78 11.97
CA SER A 249 -17.56 -3.40 12.02
C SER A 249 -17.56 -2.69 10.66
N VAL A 250 -16.75 -3.14 9.70
CA VAL A 250 -16.61 -2.49 8.37
C VAL A 250 -17.27 -3.28 7.25
N SER A 251 -17.67 -4.53 7.50
CA SER A 251 -18.13 -5.49 6.48
C SER A 251 -19.15 -4.92 5.50
N VAL A 252 -20.23 -4.32 6.01
CA VAL A 252 -21.32 -3.76 5.19
C VAL A 252 -20.81 -2.63 4.29
N LYS A 253 -20.02 -1.71 4.85
CA LYS A 253 -19.46 -0.58 4.09
C LYS A 253 -18.41 -1.05 3.08
N TRP A 254 -17.56 -1.99 3.46
CA TRP A 254 -16.57 -2.60 2.58
C TRP A 254 -17.26 -3.28 1.39
N LYS A 255 -18.30 -4.09 1.63
CA LYS A 255 -19.07 -4.77 0.57
C LYS A 255 -19.74 -3.76 -0.35
N LYS A 256 -20.42 -2.74 0.20
CA LYS A 256 -21.05 -1.67 -0.57
C LYS A 256 -20.06 -0.96 -1.51
N ILE A 257 -18.89 -0.58 -0.99
CA ILE A 257 -17.88 0.14 -1.78
C ILE A 257 -17.25 -0.75 -2.84
N ASN A 258 -16.90 -1.99 -2.52
CA ASN A 258 -16.18 -2.85 -3.46
C ASN A 258 -17.10 -3.48 -4.52
N ASN A 259 -18.39 -3.69 -4.22
CA ASN A 259 -19.38 -4.09 -5.24
C ASN A 259 -19.65 -2.96 -6.25
N ALA A 260 -19.42 -1.70 -5.88
CA ALA A 260 -19.60 -0.53 -6.73
C ALA A 260 -18.29 0.28 -6.82
N ALA A 261 -17.17 -0.40 -7.05
CA ALA A 261 -15.84 0.22 -7.04
C ALA A 261 -15.69 1.34 -8.08
N LEU A 262 -16.31 1.18 -9.26
CA LEU A 262 -16.34 2.21 -10.30
C LEU A 262 -17.08 3.47 -9.82
N ASP A 263 -18.33 3.32 -9.34
CA ASP A 263 -19.14 4.41 -8.80
C ASP A 263 -18.40 5.14 -7.67
N HIS A 264 -17.79 4.39 -6.75
CA HIS A 264 -16.98 4.96 -5.68
C HIS A 264 -15.80 5.78 -6.23
N THR A 265 -15.10 5.27 -7.24
CA THR A 265 -13.94 5.94 -7.84
C THR A 265 -14.36 7.22 -8.58
N LEU A 266 -15.40 7.15 -9.41
CA LEU A 266 -15.94 8.29 -10.14
C LEU A 266 -16.42 9.40 -9.20
N LYS A 267 -17.07 9.02 -8.10
CA LYS A 267 -17.52 9.97 -7.08
C LYS A 267 -16.37 10.56 -6.29
N SER A 268 -15.51 9.72 -5.68
CA SER A 268 -14.50 10.16 -4.73
C SER A 268 -13.31 10.86 -5.38
N ARG A 269 -12.86 10.40 -6.56
CA ARG A 269 -11.67 10.95 -7.24
C ARG A 269 -12.01 12.03 -8.25
N TYR A 270 -13.15 11.90 -8.91
CA TYR A 270 -13.51 12.78 -10.03
C TYR A 270 -14.76 13.63 -9.78
N GLY A 271 -15.40 13.46 -8.62
CA GLY A 271 -16.48 14.34 -8.15
C GLY A 271 -17.80 14.18 -8.89
N LEU A 272 -18.02 13.06 -9.60
CA LEU A 272 -19.27 12.84 -10.30
C LEU A 272 -20.41 12.53 -9.32
N ASN A 273 -21.58 13.11 -9.58
CA ASN A 273 -22.82 12.75 -8.90
C ASN A 273 -23.44 11.47 -9.48
N GLN A 274 -24.52 10.96 -8.87
CA GLN A 274 -25.10 9.68 -9.29
C GLN A 274 -25.66 9.70 -10.71
N GLU A 275 -26.26 10.81 -11.15
CA GLU A 275 -26.79 10.96 -12.50
C GLU A 275 -25.67 10.94 -13.54
N GLN A 276 -24.59 11.69 -13.29
CA GLN A 276 -23.38 11.70 -14.13
C GLN A 276 -22.73 10.31 -14.18
N ILE A 277 -22.65 9.60 -13.05
CA ILE A 277 -22.13 8.23 -13.01
C ILE A 277 -22.96 7.28 -13.86
N ASN A 278 -24.29 7.40 -13.82
CA ASN A 278 -25.16 6.56 -14.64
C ASN A 278 -24.95 6.83 -16.14
N LYS A 279 -24.88 8.11 -16.54
CA LYS A 279 -24.55 8.50 -17.93
C LYS A 279 -23.18 7.98 -18.37
N PHE A 280 -22.18 8.09 -17.50
CA PHE A 280 -20.83 7.56 -17.73
C PHE A 280 -20.86 6.05 -17.97
N LYS A 281 -21.53 5.28 -17.11
CA LYS A 281 -21.65 3.82 -17.23
C LYS A 281 -22.33 3.41 -18.53
N THR A 282 -23.38 4.10 -18.95
CA THR A 282 -24.04 3.85 -20.24
C THR A 282 -23.07 4.05 -21.41
N ALA A 283 -22.29 5.15 -21.40
CA ALA A 283 -21.28 5.38 -22.42
C ALA A 283 -20.16 4.34 -22.39
N TYR A 284 -19.69 3.96 -21.20
CA TYR A 284 -18.63 2.97 -21.01
C TYR A 284 -19.06 1.57 -21.45
N ASN A 285 -20.31 1.17 -21.18
CA ASN A 285 -20.84 -0.12 -21.64
C ASN A 285 -20.86 -0.19 -23.18
N LYS A 286 -21.26 0.88 -23.85
CA LYS A 286 -21.19 0.97 -25.33
C LYS A 286 -19.75 0.84 -25.81
N TYR A 287 -18.82 1.59 -25.22
CA TYR A 287 -17.38 1.49 -25.51
C TYR A 287 -16.87 0.05 -25.33
N ALA A 288 -17.17 -0.61 -24.21
CA ALA A 288 -16.66 -1.94 -23.90
C ALA A 288 -17.17 -3.02 -24.87
N ILE A 289 -18.43 -2.91 -25.32
CA ILE A 289 -19.01 -3.82 -26.33
C ILE A 289 -18.30 -3.66 -27.68
N GLU A 290 -18.11 -2.42 -28.13
CA GLU A 290 -17.43 -2.15 -29.41
C GLU A 290 -15.94 -2.51 -29.34
N GLU A 291 -15.27 -2.23 -28.23
CA GLU A 291 -13.89 -2.66 -28.00
C GLU A 291 -13.75 -4.18 -28.11
N TYR A 292 -14.67 -4.93 -27.50
CA TYR A 292 -14.69 -6.39 -27.58
C TYR A 292 -14.88 -6.87 -29.03
N LYS A 293 -15.76 -6.22 -29.81
CA LYS A 293 -15.97 -6.56 -31.22
C LYS A 293 -14.69 -6.36 -32.02
N ILE A 294 -14.05 -5.19 -31.92
CA ILE A 294 -12.81 -4.86 -32.65
C ILE A 294 -11.71 -5.88 -32.30
N LEU A 295 -11.52 -6.18 -31.02
CA LEU A 295 -10.49 -7.12 -30.57
C LEU A 295 -10.68 -8.55 -31.08
N ASN A 296 -11.93 -8.98 -31.34
CA ASN A 296 -12.23 -10.33 -31.83
C ASN A 296 -12.34 -10.42 -33.36
N GLN A 297 -12.17 -9.31 -34.09
CA GLN A 297 -12.15 -9.34 -35.55
C GLN A 297 -10.84 -9.97 -36.05
N LYS A 298 -10.94 -11.22 -36.52
CA LYS A 298 -9.80 -12.01 -37.01
C LYS A 298 -9.14 -11.45 -38.27
N LYS A 299 -9.86 -10.67 -39.07
CA LYS A 299 -9.40 -10.16 -40.38
C LYS A 299 -8.69 -8.81 -40.30
N LEU A 300 -8.78 -8.10 -39.19
CA LEU A 300 -8.08 -6.83 -39.02
C LEU A 300 -6.61 -7.07 -38.66
N SER A 301 -5.72 -6.29 -39.27
CA SER A 301 -4.34 -6.20 -38.83
C SER A 301 -4.26 -5.58 -37.42
N ASP A 302 -3.14 -5.76 -36.74
CA ASP A 302 -2.97 -5.21 -35.39
C ASP A 302 -2.89 -3.67 -35.41
N SER A 303 -2.36 -3.08 -36.49
CA SER A 303 -2.37 -1.62 -36.72
C SER A 303 -3.80 -1.11 -36.90
N ASP A 304 -4.60 -1.75 -37.75
CA ASP A 304 -5.99 -1.31 -37.97
C ASP A 304 -6.84 -1.45 -36.71
N LYS A 305 -6.59 -2.49 -35.90
CA LYS A 305 -7.23 -2.63 -34.58
C LYS A 305 -6.84 -1.48 -33.66
N TYR A 306 -5.55 -1.11 -33.62
CA TYR A 306 -5.08 0.00 -32.80
C TYR A 306 -5.78 1.30 -33.22
N ASP A 307 -5.82 1.62 -34.51
CA ASP A 307 -6.45 2.83 -35.02
C ASP A 307 -7.94 2.90 -34.69
N GLN A 308 -8.68 1.81 -34.91
CA GLN A 308 -10.11 1.73 -34.56
C GLN A 308 -10.35 1.86 -33.05
N LEU A 309 -9.52 1.22 -32.23
CA LEU A 309 -9.60 1.31 -30.77
C LEU A 309 -9.28 2.71 -30.27
N SER A 310 -8.30 3.37 -30.88
CA SER A 310 -7.92 4.75 -30.57
C SER A 310 -9.09 5.70 -30.88
N GLN A 311 -9.67 5.61 -32.08
CA GLN A 311 -10.82 6.42 -32.49
C GLN A 311 -12.06 6.17 -31.60
N LEU A 312 -12.32 4.91 -31.24
CA LEU A 312 -13.37 4.53 -30.30
C LEU A 312 -13.13 5.17 -28.92
N GLY A 313 -11.89 5.13 -28.43
CA GLY A 313 -11.46 5.74 -27.18
C GLY A 313 -11.65 7.27 -27.17
N GLU A 314 -11.27 7.96 -28.25
CA GLU A 314 -11.48 9.39 -28.40
C GLU A 314 -12.97 9.76 -28.39
N THR A 315 -13.79 9.00 -29.12
CA THR A 315 -15.23 9.21 -29.19
C THR A 315 -15.87 9.05 -27.81
N PHE A 316 -15.48 8.02 -27.07
CA PHE A 316 -15.91 7.81 -25.69
C PHE A 316 -15.48 8.98 -24.80
N CYS A 317 -14.23 9.42 -24.88
CA CYS A 317 -13.71 10.54 -24.09
C CYS A 317 -14.44 11.85 -24.37
N LYS A 318 -14.77 12.15 -25.63
CA LYS A 318 -15.60 13.30 -26.03
C LYS A 318 -17.01 13.21 -25.45
N THR A 319 -17.61 12.02 -25.49
CA THR A 319 -18.96 11.75 -24.97
C THR A 319 -19.06 12.01 -23.46
N VAL A 320 -18.04 11.59 -22.69
CA VAL A 320 -18.09 11.71 -21.24
C VAL A 320 -17.54 13.03 -20.71
N ASN A 321 -16.81 13.82 -21.50
CA ASN A 321 -16.23 15.11 -21.10
C ASN A 321 -17.23 16.03 -20.37
N PRO A 322 -18.47 16.25 -20.88
CA PRO A 322 -19.44 17.14 -20.22
C PRO A 322 -19.88 16.69 -18.83
N LEU A 323 -19.60 15.43 -18.43
CA LEU A 323 -19.95 14.89 -17.12
C LEU A 323 -18.98 15.34 -16.02
N PHE A 324 -17.81 15.87 -16.38
CA PHE A 324 -16.73 16.22 -15.45
C PHE A 324 -16.57 17.74 -15.33
N LYS A 325 -16.03 18.18 -14.19
CA LYS A 325 -15.39 19.50 -14.10
C LYS A 325 -14.07 19.47 -14.87
N VAL A 326 -13.66 20.60 -15.47
CA VAL A 326 -12.45 20.72 -16.32
C VAL A 326 -11.22 20.04 -15.71
N ASP A 327 -10.85 20.39 -14.47
CA ASP A 327 -9.67 19.81 -13.81
C ASP A 327 -9.80 18.31 -13.52
N ASN A 328 -11.02 17.85 -13.22
CA ASN A 328 -11.28 16.43 -12.96
C ASN A 328 -11.30 15.62 -14.26
N TYR A 329 -11.77 16.22 -15.36
CA TYR A 329 -11.66 15.63 -16.68
C TYR A 329 -10.21 15.47 -17.09
N LYS A 330 -9.39 16.53 -16.95
CA LYS A 330 -7.96 16.47 -17.29
C LYS A 330 -7.24 15.34 -16.56
N LYS A 331 -7.55 15.15 -15.27
CA LYS A 331 -7.03 14.03 -14.46
C LYS A 331 -7.52 12.68 -14.95
N TRP A 332 -8.83 12.52 -15.14
CA TRP A 332 -9.44 11.27 -15.58
C TRP A 332 -8.97 10.86 -16.98
N TYR A 333 -8.96 11.80 -17.93
CA TYR A 333 -8.52 11.60 -19.30
C TYR A 333 -7.03 11.22 -19.36
N GLY A 334 -6.18 11.87 -18.57
CA GLY A 334 -4.77 11.47 -18.45
C GLY A 334 -4.61 10.04 -17.96
N TRP A 335 -5.38 9.63 -16.94
CA TRP A 335 -5.38 8.23 -16.49
C TRP A 335 -5.90 7.27 -17.56
N TRP A 336 -6.95 7.65 -18.27
CA TRP A 336 -7.54 6.86 -19.35
C TRP A 336 -6.54 6.62 -20.49
N LYS A 337 -5.90 7.68 -20.99
CA LYS A 337 -4.89 7.59 -22.06
C LYS A 337 -3.73 6.69 -21.65
N TYR A 338 -3.20 6.89 -20.44
CA TYR A 338 -2.15 6.02 -19.90
C TYR A 338 -2.60 4.54 -19.79
N ASP A 339 -3.82 4.26 -19.32
CA ASP A 339 -4.32 2.88 -19.20
C ASP A 339 -4.55 2.24 -20.58
N PHE A 340 -5.07 3.01 -21.54
CA PHE A 340 -5.25 2.60 -22.93
C PHE A 340 -3.92 2.17 -23.57
N GLU A 341 -2.90 3.03 -23.56
CA GLU A 341 -1.59 2.72 -24.15
C GLU A 341 -0.96 1.47 -23.51
N ARG A 342 -1.04 1.39 -22.18
CA ARG A 342 -0.55 0.22 -21.43
C ARG A 342 -1.29 -1.06 -21.81
N LYS A 343 -2.61 -0.99 -22.03
CA LYS A 343 -3.43 -2.12 -22.44
C LYS A 343 -3.11 -2.54 -23.88
N MET A 344 -2.93 -1.59 -24.79
CA MET A 344 -2.55 -1.86 -26.19
C MET A 344 -1.18 -2.55 -26.25
N LYS A 345 -0.18 -2.01 -25.55
CA LYS A 345 1.16 -2.59 -25.46
C LYS A 345 1.16 -4.03 -24.93
N ARG A 346 0.33 -4.33 -23.91
CA ARG A 346 0.18 -5.71 -23.38
C ARG A 346 -0.46 -6.67 -24.38
N LYS A 347 -1.26 -6.16 -25.31
CA LYS A 347 -1.91 -6.94 -26.37
C LYS A 347 -1.04 -7.06 -27.62
N GLY A 348 0.14 -6.43 -27.64
CA GLY A 348 1.02 -6.39 -28.82
C GLY A 348 0.55 -5.43 -29.92
N LEU A 349 -0.48 -4.62 -29.65
CA LEU A 349 -1.01 -3.63 -30.60
C LEU A 349 -0.13 -2.37 -30.55
N LYS A 350 0.21 -1.83 -31.72
CA LYS A 350 1.08 -0.66 -31.88
C LYS A 350 0.64 0.17 -33.06
#